data_AF-A0A7Z3DVN6-F1
#
_entry.id   AF-A0A7Z3DVN6-F1
#
_cell.length_a   1.000
_cell.length_b   1.000
_cell.length_c   1.000
_cell.angle_alpha   90.00
_cell.angle_beta   90.00
_cell.angle_gamma   90.00
#
_symmetry.space_group_name_H-M   'P 1'
#
loop_
_entity.id
_entity.type
_entity.pdbx_description
1 polymer ?
#
loop_
_entity_poly.entity_id
_entity_poly.type
_entity_poly.pdbx_seq_one_letter_code
_entity_poly.pdbx_strand_id
1 'polypeptide(L)'
;MTSYNYIIIIILMILGLYITINDKNLIKKMIGVNIFQASVLLFYISLGYVKNSLPPLVVEPSFHLYSNPIPHVLMLTAIVVGIATFSVGLSIIIKIEEKYGTINQNKYM
;
A
#
# COMPACT_ATOMS: atom_id res chain seq x y z
N MET A 1 13.36 -13.74 12.72
CA MET A 1 12.26 -13.63 11.73
C MET A 1 11.78 -12.19 11.52
N THR A 2 11.72 -11.33 12.56
CA THR A 2 11.27 -9.93 12.42
C THR A 2 12.18 -9.06 11.54
N SER A 3 13.50 -9.19 11.64
CA SER A 3 14.45 -8.37 10.84
C SER A 3 14.35 -8.61 9.33
N TYR A 4 14.01 -9.83 8.90
CA TYR A 4 13.90 -10.18 7.48
C TYR A 4 12.69 -9.53 6.81
N ASN A 5 11.56 -9.44 7.53
CA ASN A 5 10.36 -8.77 7.07
C ASN A 5 10.65 -7.28 6.78
N TYR A 6 11.35 -6.59 7.67
CA TYR A 6 11.70 -5.18 7.47
C TYR A 6 12.55 -4.94 6.21
N ILE A 7 13.52 -5.81 5.93
CA ILE A 7 14.38 -5.69 4.75
C ILE A 7 13.54 -5.85 3.46
N ILE A 8 12.68 -6.87 3.40
CA ILE A 8 11.80 -7.07 2.24
C ILE A 8 10.88 -5.86 2.04
N ILE A 9 10.29 -5.36 3.12
CA ILE A 9 9.36 -4.23 3.07
C ILE A 9 10.06 -2.96 2.56
N ILE A 10 11.29 -2.70 3.02
CA ILE A 10 12.08 -1.55 2.56
C ILE A 10 12.42 -1.68 1.07
N ILE A 11 12.80 -2.87 0.61
CA ILE A 11 13.06 -3.13 -0.82
C ILE A 11 11.78 -2.88 -1.64
N LEU A 12 10.64 -3.40 -1.18
CA LEU A 12 9.35 -3.21 -1.83
C LEU A 12 8.95 -1.73 -1.92
N MET A 13 9.21 -0.98 -0.83
CA MET A 13 8.94 0.44 -0.74
C MET A 13 9.79 1.26 -1.72
N ILE A 14 11.09 0.96 -1.81
CA ILE A 14 12.01 1.60 -2.76
C ILE A 14 11.61 1.27 -4.21
N LEU A 15 11.25 0.02 -4.50
CA LEU A 15 10.79 -0.39 -5.83
C LEU A 15 9.50 0.33 -6.24
N GLY A 16 8.53 0.46 -5.34
CA GLY A 16 7.30 1.21 -5.58
C GLY A 16 7.59 2.67 -5.96
N LEU A 17 8.44 3.34 -5.20
CA LEU A 17 8.87 4.72 -5.50
C LEU A 17 9.65 4.81 -6.82
N TYR A 18 10.54 3.85 -7.10
CA TYR A 18 11.34 3.84 -8.33
C TYR A 18 10.45 3.78 -9.58
N ILE A 19 9.46 2.89 -9.58
CA ILE A 19 8.48 2.76 -10.68
C ILE A 19 7.73 4.08 -10.89
N THR A 20 7.24 4.70 -9.81
CA THR A 20 6.48 5.96 -9.90
C THR A 20 7.29 7.12 -10.47
N ILE A 21 8.60 7.19 -10.18
CA ILE A 21 9.46 8.28 -10.67
C ILE A 21 9.91 8.02 -12.12
N ASN A 22 10.33 6.80 -12.43
CA ASN A 22 11.04 6.49 -13.67
C ASN A 22 10.11 6.21 -14.87
N ASP A 23 8.93 5.64 -14.66
CA ASP A 23 8.05 5.27 -15.77
C ASP A 23 7.35 6.49 -16.38
N LYS A 24 7.35 6.62 -17.71
CA LYS A 24 6.64 7.71 -18.43
C LYS A 24 5.14 7.46 -18.62
N ASN A 25 4.71 6.20 -18.44
CA ASN A 25 3.32 5.78 -18.62
C ASN A 25 2.56 5.98 -17.32
N LEU A 26 1.46 6.76 -17.37
CA LEU A 26 0.65 7.09 -16.21
C LEU A 26 0.05 5.86 -15.51
N ILE A 27 -0.30 4.80 -16.25
CA ILE A 27 -0.83 3.55 -15.68
C ILE A 27 0.25 2.84 -14.86
N LYS A 28 1.49 2.77 -15.39
CA LYS A 28 2.62 2.19 -14.66
C LYS A 28 2.94 2.99 -13.40
N LYS A 29 2.87 4.32 -13.46
CA LYS A 29 3.01 5.16 -12.27
C LYS A 29 1.98 4.83 -11.19
N MET A 30 0.71 4.61 -11.55
CA MET A 30 -0.32 4.21 -10.60
C MET A 30 -0.06 2.84 -9.97
N ILE A 31 0.45 1.89 -10.75
CA ILE A 31 0.89 0.59 -10.22
C ILE A 31 2.03 0.78 -9.21
N GLY A 32 3.00 1.64 -9.50
CA GLY A 32 4.08 1.99 -8.56
C GLY A 32 3.58 2.59 -7.25
N VAL A 33 2.59 3.50 -7.32
CA VAL A 33 1.96 4.10 -6.14
C VAL A 33 1.21 3.04 -5.31
N ASN A 34 0.53 2.09 -5.97
CA ASN A 34 -0.18 1.00 -5.29
C ASN A 34 0.80 0.06 -4.56
N ILE A 35 1.92 -0.30 -5.20
CA ILE A 35 2.98 -1.11 -4.60
C ILE A 35 3.60 -0.38 -3.39
N PHE A 36 3.86 0.92 -3.52
CA PHE A 36 4.37 1.73 -2.41
C PHE A 36 3.39 1.72 -1.23
N GLN A 37 2.10 1.94 -1.49
CA GLN A 37 1.08 1.89 -0.45
C GLN A 37 1.04 0.51 0.24
N ALA A 38 1.02 -0.59 -0.53
CA ALA A 38 1.03 -1.95 0.02
C ALA A 38 2.27 -2.20 0.91
N SER A 39 3.42 -1.65 0.53
CA SER A 39 4.67 -1.74 1.31
C SER A 39 4.54 -1.03 2.67
N VAL A 40 3.96 0.17 2.69
CA VAL A 40 3.67 0.91 3.92
C VAL A 40 2.68 0.15 4.80
N LEU A 41 1.68 -0.50 4.19
CA LEU A 41 0.74 -1.32 4.95
C LEU A 41 1.44 -2.48 5.68
N LEU A 42 2.29 -3.21 4.96
CA LEU A 42 3.08 -4.31 5.54
C LEU A 42 4.04 -3.83 6.62
N PHE A 43 4.63 -2.64 6.48
CA PHE A 43 5.49 -2.03 7.49
C PHE A 43 4.77 -1.86 8.83
N TYR A 44 3.58 -1.25 8.80
CA TYR A 44 2.79 -1.02 10.00
C TYR A 44 2.28 -2.32 10.64
N ILE A 45 1.90 -3.32 9.84
CA ILE A 45 1.51 -4.64 10.35
C ILE A 45 2.70 -5.30 11.06
N SER A 46 3.90 -5.21 10.48
CA SER A 46 5.11 -5.77 11.10
C SER A 46 5.48 -5.08 12.42
N LEU A 47 5.22 -3.77 12.55
CA LEU A 47 5.40 -3.03 13.81
C LEU A 47 4.38 -3.43 14.88
N GLY A 48 3.15 -3.76 14.46
CA GLY A 48 2.07 -4.19 15.35
C GLY A 48 2.15 -5.63 15.84
N TYR A 49 3.07 -6.43 15.30
CA TYR A 49 3.20 -7.85 15.62
C TYR A 49 3.92 -8.06 16.96
N VAL A 50 3.26 -8.72 17.89
CA VAL A 50 3.83 -9.16 19.17
C VAL A 50 4.09 -10.67 19.09
N LYS A 51 5.24 -11.12 19.58
CA LYS A 51 5.60 -12.55 19.57
C LYS A 51 4.70 -13.31 20.55
N ASN A 52 4.14 -14.45 20.14
CA ASN A 52 3.21 -15.29 20.91
C ASN A 52 1.82 -14.68 21.19
N SER A 53 1.36 -13.70 20.40
CA SER A 53 0.02 -13.15 20.55
C SER A 53 -1.01 -13.79 19.61
N LEU A 54 -2.24 -13.94 20.09
CA LEU A 54 -3.40 -14.30 19.29
C LEU A 54 -3.89 -13.09 18.48
N PRO A 55 -4.54 -13.31 17.32
CA PRO A 55 -5.28 -12.25 16.63
C PRO A 55 -6.27 -11.56 17.58
N PRO A 56 -6.51 -10.23 17.46
CA PRO A 56 -7.36 -9.46 18.38
C PRO A 56 -8.85 -9.77 18.18
N LEU A 57 -9.22 -11.02 18.47
CA LEU A 57 -10.55 -11.60 18.39
C LEU A 57 -10.79 -12.31 19.73
N VAL A 58 -11.73 -11.79 20.51
CA VAL A 58 -12.10 -12.39 21.80
C VAL A 58 -13.01 -13.58 21.51
N VAL A 59 -12.45 -14.79 21.52
CA VAL A 59 -13.19 -16.04 21.26
C VAL A 59 -13.65 -16.70 22.57
N GLU A 60 -12.88 -16.52 23.66
CA GLU A 60 -13.19 -17.02 25.00
C GLU A 60 -12.75 -16.00 26.07
N PRO A 61 -13.37 -15.98 27.27
CA PRO A 61 -13.01 -15.06 28.36
C PRO A 61 -11.74 -15.49 29.12
N SER A 62 -10.76 -16.04 28.40
CA SER A 62 -9.46 -16.49 28.91
C SER A 62 -8.41 -15.40 28.69
N PHE A 63 -7.52 -15.21 29.68
CA PHE A 63 -6.42 -14.24 29.62
C PHE A 63 -5.35 -14.71 28.63
N HIS A 64 -5.57 -14.49 27.33
CA HIS A 64 -4.56 -14.67 26.30
C HIS A 64 -3.87 -13.35 25.95
N LEU A 65 -2.58 -13.42 25.58
CA LEU A 65 -1.91 -12.27 24.95
C LEU A 65 -2.51 -12.05 23.56
N TYR A 66 -3.08 -10.88 23.33
CA TYR A 66 -3.61 -10.45 22.04
C TYR A 66 -2.64 -9.48 21.35
N SER A 67 -2.60 -9.53 20.03
CA SER A 67 -1.86 -8.55 19.22
C SER A 67 -2.50 -7.17 19.39
N ASN A 68 -1.71 -6.11 19.22
CA ASN A 68 -2.23 -4.75 19.33
C ASN A 68 -3.34 -4.52 18.28
N PRO A 69 -4.58 -4.17 18.68
CA PRO A 69 -5.67 -3.92 17.74
C PRO A 69 -5.52 -2.60 16.98
N ILE A 70 -4.71 -1.66 17.49
CA ILE A 70 -4.57 -0.31 16.93
C ILE A 70 -4.03 -0.36 15.48
N PRO A 71 -2.91 -1.04 15.18
CA PRO A 71 -2.42 -1.16 13.80
C PRO A 71 -3.45 -1.82 12.86
N HIS A 72 -4.18 -2.84 13.32
CA HIS A 72 -5.12 -3.57 12.47
C HIS A 72 -6.26 -2.66 11.97
N VAL A 73 -6.84 -1.85 12.85
CA VAL A 73 -7.91 -0.91 12.48
C VAL A 73 -7.38 0.20 11.56
N LEU A 74 -6.21 0.76 11.86
CA LEU A 74 -5.59 1.78 11.02
C LEU A 74 -5.32 1.25 9.60
N MET A 75 -4.88 0.00 9.46
CA MET A 75 -4.63 -0.60 8.15
C MET A 75 -5.91 -0.78 7.33
N LEU A 76 -7.01 -1.21 7.96
CA LEU A 76 -8.29 -1.36 7.27
C LEU A 76 -8.74 -0.03 6.66
N THR A 77 -8.61 1.07 7.41
CA THR A 77 -8.94 2.41 6.90
C THR A 77 -8.00 2.84 5.76
N ALA A 78 -6.70 2.58 5.89
CA ALA A 78 -5.72 2.92 4.86
C ALA A 78 -5.95 2.15 3.55
N ILE A 79 -6.38 0.88 3.62
CA ILE A 79 -6.74 0.08 2.44
C ILE A 79 -7.91 0.71 1.68
N VAL A 80 -8.98 1.09 2.40
CA VAL A 80 -10.17 1.70 1.78
C VAL A 80 -9.82 3.03 1.11
N VAL A 81 -9.04 3.88 1.78
CA VAL A 81 -8.56 5.15 1.20
C VAL A 81 -7.66 4.91 -0.02
N GLY A 82 -6.84 3.86 0.01
CA GLY A 82 -6.01 3.45 -1.12
C GLY A 82 -6.79 3.09 -2.36
N ILE A 83 -7.79 2.24 -2.21
CA ILE A 83 -8.62 1.82 -3.35
C ILE A 83 -9.38 3.03 -3.90
N ALA A 84 -9.93 3.89 -3.03
CA ALA A 84 -10.63 5.10 -3.47
C ALA A 84 -9.73 6.06 -4.27
N THR A 85 -8.51 6.34 -3.77
CA THR A 85 -7.56 7.21 -4.46
C THR A 85 -7.02 6.60 -5.75
N PHE A 86 -6.80 5.28 -5.78
CA PHE A 86 -6.41 4.55 -6.99
C PHE A 86 -7.49 4.61 -8.06
N SER A 87 -8.76 4.40 -7.70
CA SER A 87 -9.89 4.50 -8.64
C SER A 87 -10.03 5.91 -9.23
N VAL A 88 -9.90 6.95 -8.39
CA VAL A 88 -9.93 8.35 -8.86
C VAL A 88 -8.74 8.64 -9.78
N GLY A 89 -7.54 8.20 -9.40
CA GLY A 89 -6.34 8.35 -10.22
C GLY A 89 -6.48 7.70 -11.60
N LEU A 90 -7.01 6.49 -11.66
CA LEU A 90 -7.25 5.80 -12.92
C LEU A 90 -8.33 6.47 -13.76
N SER A 91 -9.41 6.97 -13.13
CA SER A 91 -10.45 7.75 -13.82
C SER A 91 -9.88 9.01 -14.48
N ILE A 92 -8.95 9.70 -13.81
CA ILE A 92 -8.26 10.86 -14.39
C ILE A 92 -7.40 10.45 -15.58
N ILE A 93 -6.68 9.32 -15.48
CA ILE A 93 -5.84 8.82 -16.58
C ILE A 93 -6.68 8.50 -17.82
N ILE A 94 -7.84 7.85 -17.64
CA ILE A 94 -8.78 7.57 -18.75
C ILE A 94 -9.25 8.88 -19.39
N LYS A 95 -9.66 9.88 -18.58
CA LYS A 95 -10.08 11.19 -19.12
C LYS A 95 -8.95 11.92 -19.85
N ILE A 96 -7.71 11.77 -19.40
CA ILE A 96 -6.55 12.30 -20.11
C ILE A 96 -6.39 11.59 -21.45
N GLU A 97 -6.47 10.26 -21.46
CA GLU A 97 -6.37 9.46 -22.68
C GLU A 97 -7.45 9.83 -23.71
N GLU A 98 -8.72 9.97 -23.29
CA GLU A 98 -9.82 10.41 -24.15
C GLU A 98 -9.61 11.80 -24.76
N LYS A 99 -9.08 12.76 -23.97
CA LYS A 99 -8.93 14.15 -24.41
C LYS A 99 -7.68 14.39 -25.27
N TYR A 100 -6.62 13.63 -25.00
CA TYR A 100 -5.28 13.89 -25.50
C TYR A 100 -4.75 12.77 -26.43
N GLY A 101 -5.42 11.62 -26.46
CA GLY A 101 -5.04 10.48 -27.30
C GLY A 101 -3.71 9.84 -26.93
N THR A 102 -3.13 10.17 -25.77
CA THR A 102 -1.93 9.50 -25.26
C THR A 102 -1.84 9.50 -23.73
N ILE A 103 -1.35 8.39 -23.21
CA ILE A 103 -1.07 8.15 -21.78
C ILE A 103 0.40 8.40 -21.40
N ASN A 104 1.24 8.80 -22.37
CA ASN A 104 2.65 9.08 -22.14
C ASN A 104 2.86 10.56 -21.83
N GLN A 105 3.51 10.85 -20.71
CA GLN A 105 3.77 12.24 -20.27
C GLN A 105 4.63 13.06 -21.24
N ASN A 106 5.37 12.41 -22.15
CA ASN A 106 6.34 13.07 -23.03
C ASN A 106 5.73 13.86 -24.20
N LYS A 107 4.39 13.94 -24.30
CA LYS A 107 3.69 14.66 -25.39
C LYS A 107 3.09 16.01 -24.95
N TYR A 108 3.22 16.38 -23.67
CA TYR A 108 2.64 17.60 -23.08
C TYR A 108 3.62 18.41 -22.22
N MET A 109 4.92 18.16 -22.35
CA MET A 109 6.01 18.96 -21.78
C MET A 109 6.92 19.38 -22.92
#